data_AF-A0A915CKD9-F1
#
_entry.id   AF-A0A915CKD9-F1
#
_cell.length_a   1.000
_cell.length_b   1.000
_cell.length_c   1.000
_cell.angle_alpha   90.00
_cell.angle_beta   90.00
_cell.angle_gamma   90.00
#
_symmetry.space_group_name_H-M   'P 1'
#
loop_
_entity.id
_entity.type
_entity.pdbx_description
1 polymer ?
#
loop_
_entity_poly.entity_id
_entity_poly.type
_entity_poly.pdbx_seq_one_letter_code
_entity_poly.pdbx_strand_id
1 'polypeptide(L)'
;MLGGRIFVRRFSSFINKDSALLVPRFEKILGAENVKTTASIREQHSHDESHHPEKQPDMVVMPRSVEQVSAIIKLCNESRVPVVPFGAGSGLEGGVNAVAGGVCFDMMQMNEVVEVNTEDFDCVVKAGVTRKQLNSHLHDTGLFFPVDPGADASVCAMAATCASVQMQFATEQCGKTSSILRLFWLTAIFFIRLAKDGERGSRLPVIT
;
A
#
# COMPACT_ATOMS: atom_id res chain seq x y z
N MET A 1 -33.96 24.30 21.91
CA MET A 1 -33.43 24.07 20.54
C MET A 1 -32.55 25.24 20.17
N LEU A 2 -31.22 25.12 20.30
CA LEU A 2 -30.27 26.12 19.82
C LEU A 2 -29.23 25.39 18.98
N GLY A 3 -29.31 25.61 17.66
CA GLY A 3 -28.51 24.94 16.65
C GLY A 3 -27.04 25.33 16.75
N GLY A 4 -26.20 24.34 17.03
CA GLY A 4 -24.75 24.45 16.92
C GLY A 4 -24.35 24.60 15.45
N ARG A 5 -23.79 25.76 15.11
CA ARG A 5 -23.11 25.96 13.84
C ARG A 5 -21.84 25.10 13.84
N ILE A 6 -21.85 24.03 13.05
CA ILE A 6 -20.65 23.24 12.74
C ILE A 6 -19.69 24.17 12.00
N PHE A 7 -18.65 24.62 12.69
CA PHE A 7 -17.58 25.40 12.10
C PHE A 7 -16.71 24.47 11.24
N VAL A 8 -17.05 24.38 9.96
CA VAL A 8 -16.17 23.76 8.95
C VAL A 8 -14.93 24.64 8.87
N ARG A 9 -13.84 24.23 9.54
CA ARG A 9 -12.54 24.90 9.43
C ARG A 9 -12.12 24.88 7.96
N ARG A 10 -11.87 26.08 7.42
CA ARG A 10 -11.30 26.33 6.11
C ARG A 10 -9.94 25.61 6.01
N PHE A 11 -9.89 24.47 5.33
CA PHE A 11 -8.67 23.70 5.07
C PHE A 11 -7.79 24.45 4.06
N SER A 12 -6.90 25.30 4.58
CA SER A 12 -5.76 25.85 3.84
C SER A 12 -4.62 24.83 3.91
N SER A 13 -3.85 24.74 2.83
CA SER A 13 -2.75 23.83 2.45
C SER A 13 -1.52 23.79 3.37
N PHE A 14 -1.72 23.93 4.68
CA PHE A 14 -0.67 23.79 5.68
C PHE A 14 -0.60 22.35 6.14
N ILE A 15 0.61 21.77 6.06
CA ILE A 15 0.97 20.55 6.78
C ILE A 15 0.41 20.66 8.19
N ASN A 16 -0.37 19.66 8.62
CA ASN A 16 -0.85 19.64 9.99
C ASN A 16 0.35 19.76 10.94
N LYS A 17 0.33 20.70 11.89
CA LYS A 17 1.49 20.94 12.78
C LYS A 17 1.96 19.67 13.50
N ASP A 18 1.02 18.76 13.78
CA ASP A 18 1.31 17.48 14.44
C ASP A 18 2.07 16.51 13.53
N SER A 19 1.82 16.50 12.21
CA SER A 19 2.54 15.64 11.26
C SER A 19 3.92 16.21 10.92
N ALA A 20 4.10 17.53 10.88
CA ALA A 20 5.42 18.16 10.68
C ALA A 20 6.46 17.74 11.74
N LEU A 21 6.02 17.53 12.98
CA LEU A 21 6.90 17.13 14.10
C LEU A 21 7.43 15.70 13.95
N LEU A 22 6.82 14.88 13.11
CA LEU A 22 7.23 13.49 12.87
C LEU A 22 8.36 13.37 11.85
N VAL A 23 8.56 14.37 10.99
CA VAL A 23 9.57 14.34 9.93
C VAL A 23 10.95 13.92 10.46
N PRO A 24 11.53 14.56 11.50
CA PRO A 24 12.87 14.17 11.97
C PRO A 24 12.93 12.75 12.57
N ARG A 25 11.80 12.22 13.06
CA ARG A 25 11.72 10.84 13.58
C ARG A 25 11.65 9.85 12.42
N PHE A 26 10.94 10.19 11.35
CA PHE A 26 10.83 9.36 10.15
C PHE A 26 12.16 9.33 9.39
N GLU A 27 12.84 10.47 9.25
CA GLU A 27 14.15 10.54 8.60
C GLU A 27 15.20 9.67 9.30
N LYS A 28 15.13 9.54 10.63
CA LYS A 28 16.01 8.62 11.39
C LYS A 28 15.78 7.14 11.08
N ILE A 29 14.57 6.76 10.67
CA ILE A 29 14.18 5.37 10.38
C ILE A 29 14.36 5.06 8.90
N LEU A 30 13.99 6.00 8.03
CA LEU A 30 13.90 5.81 6.59
C LEU A 30 15.10 6.39 5.81
N GLY A 31 15.84 7.32 6.41
CA GLY A 31 16.73 8.22 5.67
C GLY A 31 15.98 9.46 5.17
N ALA A 32 16.67 10.59 5.10
CA ALA A 32 16.08 11.87 4.68
C ALA A 32 15.60 11.86 3.23
N GLU A 33 16.22 11.04 2.39
CA GLU A 33 15.85 10.86 1.00
C GLU A 33 14.51 10.14 0.81
N ASN A 34 14.03 9.41 1.82
CA ASN A 34 12.81 8.61 1.77
C ASN A 34 11.62 9.27 2.51
N VAL A 35 11.79 10.52 2.96
CA VAL A 35 10.73 11.35 3.54
C VAL A 35 10.57 12.60 2.68
N LYS A 36 9.38 12.80 2.10
CA LYS A 36 9.14 13.87 1.13
C LYS A 36 7.97 14.75 1.55
N THR A 37 8.23 16.06 1.57
CA THR A 37 7.23 17.09 1.95
C THR A 37 7.01 18.13 0.86
N THR A 38 7.74 18.04 -0.26
CA THR A 38 7.61 18.94 -1.42
C THR A 38 6.20 18.91 -2.00
N ALA A 39 5.69 20.02 -2.52
CA ALA A 39 4.34 20.07 -3.08
C ALA A 39 4.14 19.10 -4.27
N SER A 40 5.11 19.02 -5.19
CA SER A 40 5.00 18.19 -6.39
C SER A 40 4.83 16.69 -6.11
N ILE A 41 5.62 16.14 -5.19
CA ILE A 41 5.51 14.70 -4.84
C ILE A 41 4.20 14.41 -4.10
N ARG A 42 3.70 15.37 -3.29
CA ARG A 42 2.43 15.22 -2.59
C ARG A 42 1.24 15.26 -3.55
N GLU A 43 1.32 16.08 -4.59
CA GLU A 43 0.34 16.13 -5.69
C GLU A 43 0.34 14.84 -6.52
N GLN A 44 1.52 14.29 -6.82
CA GLN A 44 1.61 12.98 -7.50
C GLN A 44 1.00 11.83 -6.68
N HIS A 45 0.90 11.98 -5.36
CA HIS A 45 0.34 10.99 -4.44
C HIS A 45 -1.01 11.46 -3.85
N SER A 46 -1.71 12.39 -4.50
CA SER A 46 -3.01 12.92 -4.02
C SER A 46 -4.22 12.42 -4.77
N HIS A 47 -4.00 11.65 -5.83
CA HIS A 47 -5.04 11.13 -6.71
C HIS A 47 -4.62 9.80 -7.31
N ASP A 48 -5.63 9.02 -7.69
CA ASP A 48 -5.53 7.88 -8.60
C ASP A 48 -6.22 8.25 -9.93
N GLU A 49 -6.54 7.26 -10.76
CA GLU A 49 -7.25 7.48 -12.03
C GLU A 49 -8.76 7.76 -11.86
N SER A 50 -9.23 7.99 -10.63
CA SER A 50 -10.63 8.32 -10.36
C SER A 50 -11.01 9.76 -10.71
N HIS A 51 -12.32 10.01 -10.78
CA HIS A 51 -12.89 11.36 -10.92
C HIS A 51 -13.10 12.07 -9.57
N HIS A 52 -12.62 11.51 -8.46
CA HIS A 52 -12.83 12.09 -7.15
C HIS A 52 -11.94 13.32 -6.92
N PRO A 53 -12.40 14.32 -6.15
CA PRO A 53 -11.59 15.50 -5.83
C PRO A 53 -10.30 15.11 -5.12
N GLU A 54 -9.17 15.57 -5.66
CA GLU A 54 -7.84 15.27 -5.15
C GLU A 54 -7.63 15.81 -3.74
N LYS A 55 -6.92 15.04 -2.92
CA LYS A 55 -6.56 15.44 -1.55
C LYS A 55 -5.13 15.05 -1.25
N GLN A 56 -4.29 16.07 -1.05
CA GLN A 56 -2.86 15.89 -0.82
C GLN A 56 -2.59 15.39 0.61
N PRO A 57 -1.69 14.40 0.76
CA PRO A 57 -1.14 14.05 2.07
C PRO A 57 -0.29 15.20 2.61
N ASP A 58 0.03 15.19 3.91
CA ASP A 58 0.98 16.13 4.51
C ASP A 58 2.43 15.80 4.09
N MET A 59 2.73 14.52 3.91
CA MET A 59 4.02 14.01 3.46
C MET A 59 3.89 12.64 2.80
N VAL A 60 4.90 12.27 2.03
CA VAL A 60 5.05 10.94 1.43
C VAL A 60 6.28 10.27 2.05
N VAL A 61 6.15 9.02 2.47
CA VAL A 61 7.25 8.19 2.99
C VAL A 61 7.42 6.96 2.11
N MET A 62 8.67 6.59 1.84
CA MET A 62 9.01 5.47 0.95
C MET A 62 9.83 4.41 1.70
N PRO A 63 9.20 3.55 2.51
CA PRO A 63 9.89 2.47 3.19
C PRO A 63 10.41 1.42 2.21
N ARG A 64 11.46 0.70 2.62
CA ARG A 64 12.09 -0.40 1.85
C ARG A 64 12.01 -1.76 2.54
N SER A 65 11.55 -1.79 3.79
CA SER A 65 11.55 -2.96 4.65
C SER A 65 10.34 -3.00 5.58
N VAL A 66 9.97 -4.19 6.03
CA VAL A 66 8.84 -4.42 6.95
C VAL A 66 9.11 -3.71 8.29
N GLU A 67 10.36 -3.70 8.73
CA GLU A 67 10.83 -3.09 9.97
C GLU A 67 10.59 -1.58 9.95
N GLN A 68 10.93 -0.94 8.83
CA GLN A 68 10.67 0.48 8.60
C GLN A 68 9.17 0.78 8.61
N VAL A 69 8.38 0.00 7.88
CA VAL A 69 6.90 0.14 7.86
C VAL A 69 6.34 0.04 9.28
N SER A 70 6.71 -1.01 10.02
CA SER A 70 6.25 -1.25 11.40
C SER A 70 6.64 -0.10 12.34
N ALA A 71 7.87 0.40 12.24
CA ALA A 71 8.34 1.50 13.09
C ALA A 71 7.58 2.81 12.83
N ILE A 72 7.36 3.17 11.56
CA ILE A 72 6.64 4.40 11.21
C ILE A 72 5.15 4.31 11.59
N ILE A 73 4.52 3.17 11.34
CA ILE A 73 3.11 2.93 11.74
C ILE A 73 2.92 3.12 13.24
N LYS A 74 3.83 2.59 14.07
CA LYS A 74 3.75 2.74 15.53
C LYS A 74 3.76 4.22 15.91
N LEU A 75 4.67 5.00 15.31
CA LEU A 75 4.73 6.46 15.52
C LEU A 75 3.45 7.18 15.04
N CYS A 76 2.93 6.82 13.87
CA CYS A 76 1.67 7.38 13.37
C CYS A 76 0.50 7.08 14.32
N ASN A 77 0.44 5.86 14.85
CA ASN A 77 -0.60 5.45 15.80
C ASN A 77 -0.50 6.20 17.13
N GLU A 78 0.71 6.34 17.67
CA GLU A 78 0.97 7.12 18.90
C GLU A 78 0.57 8.59 18.73
N SER A 79 0.85 9.19 17.57
CA SER A 79 0.55 10.58 17.26
C SER A 79 -0.83 10.79 16.61
N ARG A 80 -1.62 9.72 16.44
CA ARG A 80 -2.95 9.74 15.79
C ARG A 80 -2.95 10.39 14.40
N VAL A 81 -1.86 10.19 13.66
CA VAL A 81 -1.72 10.68 12.29
C VAL A 81 -2.29 9.63 11.32
N PRO A 82 -3.25 9.99 10.44
CA PRO A 82 -3.77 9.07 9.43
C PRO A 82 -2.67 8.58 8.49
N VAL A 83 -2.82 7.34 8.04
CA VAL A 83 -1.92 6.70 7.07
C VAL A 83 -2.72 6.31 5.83
N VAL A 84 -2.18 6.62 4.66
CA VAL A 84 -2.74 6.26 3.36
C VAL A 84 -1.72 5.39 2.62
N PRO A 85 -1.99 4.11 2.36
CA PRO A 85 -1.11 3.30 1.53
C PRO A 85 -1.22 3.71 0.06
N PHE A 86 -0.08 3.76 -0.62
CA PHE A 86 0.03 4.07 -2.03
C PHE A 86 0.84 2.99 -2.74
N GLY A 87 0.26 2.48 -3.83
CA GLY A 87 0.88 1.49 -4.71
C GLY A 87 1.21 2.11 -6.06
N ALA A 88 0.68 1.55 -7.14
CA ALA A 88 0.88 2.09 -8.49
C ALA A 88 -0.01 3.31 -8.84
N GLY A 89 -0.95 3.69 -7.98
CA GLY A 89 -1.87 4.82 -8.24
C GLY A 89 -2.96 4.55 -9.29
N SER A 90 -3.10 3.32 -9.79
CA SER A 90 -4.05 2.95 -10.86
C SER A 90 -5.49 2.67 -10.39
N GLY A 91 -5.89 3.18 -9.21
CA GLY A 91 -7.23 2.99 -8.67
C GLY A 91 -8.27 3.86 -9.37
N LEU A 92 -9.55 3.49 -9.30
CA LEU A 92 -10.65 4.26 -9.91
C LEU A 92 -11.66 4.81 -8.89
N GLU A 93 -11.43 4.56 -7.60
CA GLU A 93 -12.37 4.85 -6.51
C GLU A 93 -11.83 5.90 -5.52
N GLY A 94 -10.68 6.53 -5.79
CA GLY A 94 -10.10 7.56 -4.93
C GLY A 94 -9.49 7.01 -3.65
N GLY A 95 -9.06 5.75 -3.65
CA GLY A 95 -8.58 5.05 -2.45
C GLY A 95 -7.28 5.64 -1.86
N VAL A 96 -6.54 6.36 -2.69
CA VAL A 96 -5.28 7.05 -2.30
C VAL A 96 -5.49 8.49 -1.86
N ASN A 97 -6.72 9.01 -1.91
CA ASN A 97 -7.00 10.40 -1.58
C ASN A 97 -6.87 10.62 -0.06
N ALA A 98 -5.95 11.50 0.35
CA ALA A 98 -5.71 11.80 1.76
C ALA A 98 -6.74 12.80 2.31
N VAL A 99 -8.00 12.38 2.40
CA VAL A 99 -9.14 13.24 2.81
C VAL A 99 -8.91 13.94 4.15
N ALA A 100 -8.24 13.25 5.08
CA ALA A 100 -7.90 13.78 6.41
C ALA A 100 -6.46 14.31 6.52
N GLY A 101 -5.73 14.44 5.41
CA GLY A 101 -4.28 14.65 5.41
C GLY A 101 -3.51 13.44 5.92
N GLY A 102 -2.38 13.66 6.57
CA GLY A 102 -1.55 12.60 7.14
C GLY A 102 -0.43 12.11 6.23
N VAL A 103 -0.03 10.86 6.42
CA VAL A 103 1.19 10.30 5.81
C VAL A 103 0.81 9.31 4.72
N CYS A 104 1.25 9.58 3.50
CA CYS A 104 1.15 8.65 2.39
C CYS A 104 2.36 7.69 2.42
N PHE A 105 2.10 6.39 2.41
CA PHE A 105 3.11 5.33 2.37
C PHE A 105 3.23 4.82 0.95
N ASP A 106 4.24 5.29 0.24
CA ASP A 106 4.58 4.78 -1.08
C ASP A 106 5.35 3.46 -0.94
N MET A 107 4.67 2.37 -1.28
CA MET A 107 5.19 1.01 -1.16
C MET A 107 5.98 0.57 -2.40
N MET A 108 6.08 1.40 -3.45
CA MET A 108 6.70 1.03 -4.73
C MET A 108 8.19 0.72 -4.63
N GLN A 109 8.88 1.19 -3.57
CA GLN A 109 10.28 0.82 -3.32
C GLN A 109 10.43 -0.58 -2.69
N MET A 110 9.34 -1.21 -2.25
CA MET A 110 9.32 -2.58 -1.74
C MET A 110 8.91 -3.54 -2.87
N ASN A 111 9.70 -3.61 -3.95
CA ASN A 111 9.36 -4.28 -5.20
C ASN A 111 10.19 -5.54 -5.48
N GLU A 112 10.51 -6.31 -4.45
CA GLU A 112 11.32 -7.53 -4.56
C GLU A 112 10.44 -8.78 -4.57
N VAL A 113 10.75 -9.74 -5.46
CA VAL A 113 10.25 -11.12 -5.38
C VAL A 113 11.22 -11.86 -4.45
N VAL A 114 10.72 -12.29 -3.29
CA VAL A 114 11.53 -12.87 -2.21
C VAL A 114 11.80 -14.35 -2.48
N GLU A 115 10.78 -15.10 -2.90
CA GLU A 115 10.86 -16.54 -3.11
C GLU A 115 9.85 -16.98 -4.17
N VAL A 116 10.20 -17.99 -4.98
CA VAL A 116 9.30 -18.63 -5.94
C VAL A 116 9.41 -20.15 -5.77
N ASN A 117 8.31 -20.77 -5.34
CA ASN A 117 8.20 -22.22 -5.15
C ASN A 117 7.49 -22.83 -6.34
N THR A 118 8.27 -23.29 -7.32
CA THR A 118 7.72 -23.81 -8.58
C THR A 118 6.99 -25.14 -8.42
N GLU A 119 7.39 -25.96 -7.44
CA GLU A 119 6.75 -27.25 -7.15
C GLU A 119 5.38 -27.05 -6.49
N ASP A 120 5.31 -26.10 -5.56
CA ASP A 120 4.08 -25.79 -4.85
C ASP A 120 3.19 -24.84 -5.64
N PHE A 121 3.65 -24.13 -6.67
CA PHE A 121 2.92 -23.07 -7.38
C PHE A 121 2.57 -21.87 -6.50
N ASP A 122 3.53 -21.38 -5.74
CA ASP A 122 3.39 -20.13 -5.00
C ASP A 122 4.66 -19.28 -5.01
N CYS A 123 4.53 -18.04 -4.55
CA CYS A 123 5.66 -17.14 -4.37
C CYS A 123 5.44 -16.17 -3.21
N VAL A 124 6.53 -15.66 -2.68
CA VAL A 124 6.58 -14.63 -1.65
C VAL A 124 7.10 -13.35 -2.29
N VAL A 125 6.32 -12.28 -2.21
CA VAL A 125 6.64 -11.00 -2.86
C VAL A 125 6.46 -9.83 -1.91
N LYS A 126 7.21 -8.76 -2.11
CA LYS A 126 6.99 -7.51 -1.38
C LYS A 126 5.83 -6.70 -1.97
N ALA A 127 5.27 -5.82 -1.15
CA ALA A 127 4.05 -5.04 -1.41
C ALA A 127 4.04 -4.22 -2.72
N GLY A 128 5.20 -3.68 -3.11
CA GLY A 128 5.36 -2.83 -4.29
C GLY A 128 5.56 -3.58 -5.60
N VAL A 129 5.66 -4.92 -5.58
CA VAL A 129 5.78 -5.71 -6.82
C VAL A 129 4.54 -5.50 -7.67
N THR A 130 4.71 -5.15 -8.95
CA THR A 130 3.59 -5.01 -9.89
C THR A 130 3.27 -6.33 -10.58
N ARG A 131 2.05 -6.45 -11.10
CA ARG A 131 1.63 -7.63 -11.86
C ARG A 131 2.57 -7.91 -13.03
N LYS A 132 2.91 -6.88 -13.83
CA LYS A 132 3.81 -7.05 -14.98
C LYS A 132 5.21 -7.45 -14.53
N GLN A 133 5.72 -6.85 -13.45
CA GLN A 133 7.02 -7.19 -12.89
C GLN A 133 7.06 -8.67 -12.45
N LEU A 134 6.04 -9.13 -11.73
CA LEU A 134 5.94 -10.53 -11.28
C LEU A 134 5.88 -11.49 -12.46
N ASN A 135 5.02 -11.23 -13.44
CA ASN A 135 4.91 -12.10 -14.63
C ASN A 135 6.19 -12.09 -15.48
N SER A 136 6.89 -10.96 -15.57
CA SER A 136 8.20 -10.91 -16.22
C SER A 136 9.24 -11.75 -15.49
N HIS A 137 9.20 -11.79 -14.15
CA HIS A 137 10.11 -12.60 -13.34
C HIS A 137 9.81 -14.10 -13.45
N LEU A 138 8.55 -14.47 -13.60
CA LEU A 138 8.10 -15.87 -13.71
C LEU A 138 8.20 -16.46 -15.13
N HIS A 139 8.46 -15.64 -16.15
CA HIS A 139 8.39 -16.03 -17.56
C HIS A 139 9.11 -17.35 -17.89
N ASP A 140 10.30 -17.57 -17.35
CA ASP A 140 11.12 -18.74 -17.67
C ASP A 140 10.75 -20.00 -16.84
N THR A 141 9.83 -19.86 -15.87
CA THR A 141 9.38 -20.96 -14.99
C THR A 141 8.19 -21.73 -15.56
N GLY A 142 7.50 -21.19 -16.57
CA GLY A 142 6.22 -21.71 -17.06
C GLY A 142 5.04 -21.44 -16.12
N LEU A 143 5.24 -20.61 -15.09
CA LEU A 143 4.21 -20.13 -14.17
C LEU A 143 3.89 -18.65 -14.45
N PHE A 144 2.70 -18.23 -14.05
CA PHE A 144 2.29 -16.84 -14.11
C PHE A 144 1.34 -16.50 -12.96
N PHE A 145 1.25 -15.21 -12.63
CA PHE A 145 0.26 -14.66 -11.73
C PHE A 145 -1.03 -14.37 -12.53
N PRO A 146 -2.15 -15.07 -12.22
CA PRO A 146 -3.33 -15.08 -13.09
C PRO A 146 -4.27 -13.89 -12.93
N VAL A 147 -4.11 -13.09 -11.87
CA VAL A 147 -4.97 -11.93 -11.62
C VAL A 147 -4.58 -10.80 -12.57
N ASP A 148 -5.53 -10.31 -13.36
CA ASP A 148 -5.37 -9.11 -14.19
C ASP A 148 -6.42 -8.06 -13.80
N PRO A 149 -6.04 -6.98 -13.08
CA PRO A 149 -6.95 -5.91 -12.72
C PRO A 149 -7.19 -4.90 -13.86
N GLY A 150 -6.75 -5.19 -15.10
CA GLY A 150 -6.90 -4.31 -16.26
C GLY A 150 -5.85 -3.21 -16.36
N ALA A 151 -5.28 -2.78 -15.23
CA ALA A 151 -4.12 -1.91 -15.14
C ALA A 151 -2.87 -2.65 -14.60
N ASP A 152 -1.70 -2.03 -14.65
CA ASP A 152 -0.51 -2.56 -13.95
C ASP A 152 -0.52 -2.10 -12.49
N ALA A 153 -1.21 -2.86 -11.65
CA ALA A 153 -1.32 -2.58 -10.22
C ALA A 153 -0.22 -3.30 -9.41
N SER A 154 0.23 -2.63 -8.33
CA SER A 154 1.04 -3.26 -7.28
C SER A 154 0.23 -4.28 -6.48
N VAL A 155 0.88 -5.31 -5.93
CA VAL A 155 0.25 -6.32 -5.07
C VAL A 155 -0.46 -5.69 -3.87
N CYS A 156 0.12 -4.67 -3.24
CA CYS A 156 -0.51 -3.92 -2.16
C CYS A 156 -1.86 -3.31 -2.56
N ALA A 157 -1.91 -2.68 -3.74
CA ALA A 157 -3.13 -2.05 -4.25
C ALA A 157 -4.21 -3.09 -4.58
N MET A 158 -3.81 -4.22 -5.20
CA MET A 158 -4.72 -5.33 -5.49
C MET A 158 -5.31 -5.94 -4.20
N ALA A 159 -4.49 -6.06 -3.16
CA ALA A 159 -4.94 -6.49 -1.85
C ALA A 159 -5.94 -5.46 -1.28
N ALA A 160 -5.56 -4.17 -1.20
CA ALA A 160 -6.37 -3.12 -0.57
C ALA A 160 -7.76 -2.93 -1.18
N THR A 161 -7.92 -3.17 -2.50
CA THR A 161 -9.22 -3.04 -3.20
C THR A 161 -9.98 -4.36 -3.32
N CYS A 162 -9.48 -5.45 -2.70
CA CYS A 162 -10.02 -6.79 -2.87
C CYS A 162 -10.17 -7.19 -4.36
N ALA A 163 -9.26 -6.72 -5.23
CA ALA A 163 -9.31 -7.04 -6.66
C ALA A 163 -9.10 -8.54 -6.94
N SER A 164 -8.61 -9.31 -5.95
CA SER A 164 -8.50 -10.77 -6.03
C SER A 164 -8.81 -11.45 -4.71
N VAL A 165 -9.71 -12.45 -4.75
CA VAL A 165 -10.10 -13.31 -3.62
C VAL A 165 -9.05 -14.41 -3.33
N GLN A 166 -7.92 -14.43 -4.06
CA GLN A 166 -6.95 -15.55 -4.08
C GLN A 166 -5.63 -15.28 -3.32
N MET A 167 -5.53 -14.19 -2.55
CA MET A 167 -4.34 -13.92 -1.73
C MET A 167 -4.48 -14.58 -0.36
N GLN A 168 -3.66 -15.61 -0.08
CA GLN A 168 -3.54 -16.18 1.27
C GLN A 168 -2.55 -15.35 2.09
N PHE A 169 -3.00 -14.85 3.24
CA PHE A 169 -2.18 -14.08 4.16
C PHE A 169 -1.41 -15.04 5.08
N ALA A 170 -0.11 -15.23 4.85
CA ALA A 170 0.73 -15.84 5.89
C ALA A 170 1.19 -14.75 6.86
N THR A 171 0.88 -14.95 8.14
CA THR A 171 1.29 -14.05 9.21
C THR A 171 2.61 -14.55 9.79
N GLU A 172 3.72 -13.87 9.50
CA GLU A 172 4.86 -13.93 10.43
C GLU A 172 4.46 -13.13 11.67
N GLN A 173 4.25 -13.85 12.77
CA GLN A 173 3.79 -13.31 14.03
C GLN A 173 4.82 -12.34 14.62
N CYS A 174 4.67 -11.04 14.35
CA CYS A 174 5.21 -10.01 15.23
C CYS A 174 4.35 -9.99 16.50
N GLY A 175 4.88 -10.58 17.57
CA GLY A 175 4.16 -10.90 18.80
C GLY A 175 3.35 -9.75 19.42
N LYS A 176 2.06 -10.03 19.64
CA LYS A 176 1.14 -9.46 20.66
C LYS A 176 1.00 -7.93 20.72
N THR A 177 -0.05 -7.39 20.10
CA THR A 177 -0.88 -6.33 20.71
C THR A 177 -2.28 -6.25 20.06
N SER A 178 -3.34 -6.26 20.88
CA SER A 178 -4.75 -6.40 20.52
C SER A 178 -5.36 -5.25 19.69
N SER A 179 -4.56 -4.29 19.23
CA SER A 179 -4.95 -3.16 18.39
C SER A 179 -4.65 -3.37 16.89
N ILE A 180 -4.08 -4.53 16.54
CA ILE A 180 -3.57 -4.90 15.21
C ILE A 180 -4.68 -5.15 14.15
N LEU A 181 -5.95 -5.24 14.54
CA LEU A 181 -7.06 -5.59 13.63
C LEU A 181 -7.37 -4.57 12.52
N ARG A 182 -6.92 -3.31 12.62
CA ARG A 182 -7.04 -2.31 11.53
C ARG A 182 -5.80 -2.21 10.63
N LEU A 183 -4.77 -2.98 10.93
CA LEU A 183 -3.42 -2.87 10.35
C LEU A 183 -3.01 -4.09 9.51
N PHE A 184 -3.93 -5.05 9.34
CA PHE A 184 -3.70 -6.32 8.62
C PHE A 184 -3.27 -6.15 7.15
N TRP A 185 -3.47 -4.98 6.54
CA TRP A 185 -3.12 -4.72 5.14
C TRP A 185 -1.68 -4.22 4.90
N LEU A 186 -0.92 -3.92 5.97
CA LEU A 186 0.47 -3.42 5.87
C LEU A 186 1.52 -4.51 6.09
N THR A 187 1.15 -5.79 5.91
CA THR A 187 2.15 -6.85 5.73
C THR A 187 2.86 -6.56 4.42
N ALA A 188 4.08 -6.05 4.50
CA ALA A 188 4.82 -5.65 3.32
C ALA A 188 5.34 -6.84 2.48
N ILE A 189 4.90 -8.07 2.84
CA ILE A 189 5.18 -9.35 2.21
C ILE A 189 3.83 -10.06 1.98
N PHE A 190 3.65 -10.60 0.78
CA PHE A 190 2.45 -11.30 0.32
C PHE A 190 2.80 -12.68 -0.20
N PHE A 191 1.97 -13.67 0.13
CA PHE A 191 2.03 -15.02 -0.42
C PHE A 191 1.00 -15.14 -1.54
N ILE A 192 1.46 -15.52 -2.73
CA ILE A 192 0.66 -15.51 -3.94
C ILE A 192 0.65 -16.90 -4.56
N ARG A 193 -0.54 -17.39 -4.89
CA ARG A 193 -0.72 -18.60 -5.68
C ARG A 193 -0.48 -18.31 -7.17
N LEU A 194 0.29 -19.18 -7.82
CA LEU A 194 0.61 -19.10 -9.24
C LEU A 194 -0.20 -20.13 -10.04
N ALA A 195 -0.32 -19.88 -11.34
CA ALA A 195 -0.97 -20.77 -12.31
C ALA A 195 0.02 -21.18 -13.42
N LYS A 196 -0.25 -22.30 -14.10
CA LYS A 196 0.56 -22.80 -15.23
C LYS A 196 0.11 -22.22 -16.56
N ASP A 197 1.08 -21.91 -17.43
CA ASP A 197 0.87 -21.19 -18.68
C ASP A 197 -0.06 -21.83 -19.74
N GLY A 198 -0.57 -23.03 -19.50
CA GLY A 198 -1.58 -23.72 -20.34
C GLY A 198 -3.04 -23.60 -19.88
N GLU A 199 -3.32 -23.03 -18.71
CA GLU A 199 -4.68 -22.88 -18.17
C GLU A 199 -5.31 -21.50 -18.44
N ARG A 200 -4.78 -20.77 -19.42
CA ARG A 200 -5.12 -19.36 -19.75
C ARG A 200 -6.58 -19.10 -20.21
N GLY A 201 -7.49 -20.05 -20.00
CA GLY A 201 -8.92 -19.95 -20.34
C GLY A 201 -9.85 -20.89 -19.55
N SER A 202 -9.35 -21.73 -18.65
CA SER A 202 -10.19 -22.49 -17.72
C SER A 202 -10.50 -21.63 -16.50
N ARG A 203 -11.77 -21.46 -16.16
CA ARG A 203 -12.16 -20.89 -14.86
C ARG A 203 -11.45 -21.72 -13.79
N LEU A 204 -10.42 -21.15 -13.16
CA LEU A 204 -9.82 -21.74 -11.98
C LEU A 204 -10.95 -21.94 -10.96
N PRO A 205 -11.06 -23.10 -10.31
CA PRO A 205 -12.05 -23.29 -9.27
C PRO A 205 -11.78 -22.25 -8.17
N VAL A 206 -12.80 -21.43 -7.88
CA VAL A 206 -12.82 -20.59 -6.69
C VAL A 206 -12.86 -21.57 -5.51
N ILE A 207 -11.72 -21.74 -4.83
CA ILE A 207 -11.68 -22.50 -3.59
C ILE A 207 -12.26 -21.56 -2.52
N THR A 208 -13.45 -21.92 -2.04
CA THR A 208 -14.20 -21.29 -0.95
C THR A 208 -13.44 -21.30 0.36
#